data_AF-A0A8W8NTR0-F1
#
_entry.id   AF-A0A8W8NTR0-F1
#
_cell.length_a   1.000
_cell.length_b   1.000
_cell.length_c   1.000
_cell.angle_alpha   90.00
_cell.angle_beta   90.00
_cell.angle_gamma   90.00
#
_symmetry.space_group_name_H-M   'P 1'
#
loop_
_entity.id
_entity.type
_entity.pdbx_description
1 polymer ?
#
loop_
_entity_poly.entity_id
_entity_poly.type
_entity_poly.pdbx_seq_one_letter_code
_entity_poly.pdbx_strand_id
1 'polypeptide(L)'
;MTWHYFFLLFSATLFQEANASDQTFALCADQRGFIRCKNGSKIKIVLANYGRTNDKVCPGDKTDTLTCRSKSSEIKVKWMCNGYATCHLQASNRHFGNPCANISKYLEVRYRCVKNIDRDVKDKPIVAFNAYTSQHLVFKRNTPVNVVYDKLYYNYGDAYNPQSGFFIAQSARLYIFTLASVVAPRKMFDTEILVNGKRTGLGNCNNESSSGYENCASTFPLVLNAGDKVNIRTVVANYLHGGGWSSFKGWKA
;
A
#
# COMPACT_ATOMS: atom_id res chain seq x y z
N MET A 1 61.66 -16.17 -27.45
CA MET A 1 60.39 -15.49 -27.78
C MET A 1 59.82 -14.89 -26.49
N THR A 2 60.11 -13.61 -26.26
CA THR A 2 59.77 -12.88 -25.03
C THR A 2 58.35 -12.32 -25.12
N TRP A 3 57.42 -12.81 -24.31
CA TRP A 3 56.10 -12.20 -24.16
C TRP A 3 56.18 -11.03 -23.17
N HIS A 4 55.86 -9.83 -23.63
CA HIS A 4 55.69 -8.64 -22.79
C HIS A 4 54.30 -8.69 -22.13
N TYR A 5 54.26 -8.78 -20.80
CA TYR A 5 53.03 -8.55 -20.03
C TYR A 5 52.79 -7.05 -19.85
N PHE A 6 51.77 -6.52 -20.51
CA PHE A 6 51.26 -5.16 -20.30
C PHE A 6 50.49 -5.11 -18.97
N PHE A 7 51.05 -4.45 -17.95
CA PHE A 7 50.32 -4.11 -16.72
C PHE A 7 49.40 -2.91 -17.00
N LEU A 8 48.11 -3.15 -17.17
CA LEU A 8 47.09 -2.09 -17.11
C LEU A 8 46.76 -1.80 -15.64
N LEU A 9 47.32 -0.72 -15.09
CA LEU A 9 46.89 -0.16 -13.80
C LEU A 9 45.51 0.49 -14.00
N PHE A 10 44.44 -0.26 -13.73
CA PHE A 10 43.13 0.33 -13.48
C PHE A 10 43.16 1.02 -12.12
N SER A 11 43.26 2.35 -12.10
CA SER A 11 42.99 3.13 -10.89
C SER A 11 41.51 3.00 -10.57
N ALA A 12 41.16 2.07 -9.68
CA ALA A 12 39.83 2.01 -9.10
C ALA A 12 39.64 3.24 -8.20
N THR A 13 39.07 4.31 -8.75
CA THR A 13 38.56 5.41 -7.93
C THR A 13 37.46 4.83 -7.06
N LEU A 14 37.71 4.76 -5.76
CA LEU A 14 36.71 4.44 -4.73
C LEU A 14 35.58 5.47 -4.85
N PHE A 15 34.51 5.11 -5.55
CA PHE A 15 33.24 5.81 -5.44
C PHE A 15 32.70 5.50 -4.04
N GLN A 16 33.00 6.38 -3.10
CA GLN A 16 32.40 6.33 -1.77
C GLN A 16 30.95 6.80 -1.91
N GLU A 17 30.03 5.85 -2.10
CA GLU A 17 28.60 6.13 -1.98
C GLU A 17 28.35 6.59 -0.54
N ALA A 18 28.15 7.90 -0.36
CA ALA A 18 27.73 8.47 0.91
C ALA A 18 26.35 7.91 1.25
N ASN A 19 26.32 6.87 2.07
CA ASN A 19 25.09 6.32 2.64
C ASN A 19 24.42 7.44 3.45
N ALA A 20 23.18 7.77 3.12
CA ALA A 20 22.45 8.87 3.76
C ALA A 20 22.16 8.51 5.23
N SER A 21 22.95 9.06 6.15
CA SER A 21 22.76 8.90 7.60
C SER A 21 21.42 9.46 8.06
N ASP A 22 20.81 8.80 9.06
CA ASP A 22 19.69 9.34 9.83
C ASP A 22 20.10 10.67 10.47
N GLN A 23 19.21 11.65 10.38
CA GLN A 23 19.33 12.97 11.00
C GLN A 23 18.21 13.10 12.03
N THR A 24 18.52 13.70 13.18
CA THR A 24 17.55 13.98 14.23
C THR A 24 17.35 15.48 14.35
N PHE A 25 16.10 15.90 14.48
CA PHE A 25 15.70 17.30 14.65
C PHE A 25 14.67 17.38 15.78
N ALA A 26 14.77 18.39 16.64
CA ALA A 26 13.84 18.59 17.75
C ALA A 26 13.31 20.03 17.77
N LEU A 27 12.02 20.16 18.12
CA LEU A 27 11.35 21.43 18.38
C LEU A 27 10.73 21.37 19.77
N CYS A 28 11.08 22.33 20.63
CA CYS A 28 10.46 22.45 21.95
C CYS A 28 9.00 22.91 21.82
N ALA A 29 8.21 22.74 22.89
CA ALA A 29 6.81 23.14 22.91
C ALA A 29 6.58 24.54 22.31
N ASP A 30 5.58 24.63 21.46
CA ASP A 30 5.11 25.80 20.71
C ASP A 30 6.09 26.43 19.72
N GLN A 31 7.30 25.86 19.58
CA GLN A 31 8.26 26.31 18.57
C GLN A 31 7.87 25.87 17.15
N ARG A 32 8.31 26.67 16.19
CA ARG A 32 8.24 26.40 14.74
C ARG A 32 9.64 26.22 14.17
N GLY A 33 9.77 25.33 13.21
CA GLY A 33 11.02 25.17 12.46
C GLY A 33 10.81 24.34 11.21
N PHE A 34 11.89 23.90 10.58
CA PHE A 34 11.82 23.11 9.37
C PHE A 34 12.98 22.12 9.25
N ILE A 35 12.72 21.02 8.57
CA ILE A 35 13.74 20.08 8.09
C ILE A 35 13.89 20.22 6.59
N ARG A 36 15.10 20.02 6.07
CA ARG A 36 15.39 20.22 4.65
C ARG A 36 16.43 19.25 4.11
N CYS A 37 16.15 18.72 2.94
CA CYS A 37 17.05 17.93 2.13
C CYS A 37 17.59 18.76 0.96
N LYS A 38 18.88 18.59 0.65
CA LYS A 38 19.59 19.30 -0.43
C LYS A 38 19.78 18.39 -1.65
N ASN A 39 20.30 18.94 -2.75
CA ASN A 39 20.75 18.17 -3.93
C ASN A 39 19.66 17.28 -4.56
N GLY A 40 18.43 17.81 -4.66
CA GLY A 40 17.30 17.12 -5.27
C GLY A 40 16.76 15.92 -4.47
N SER A 41 17.25 15.68 -3.25
CA SER A 41 16.74 14.62 -2.39
C SER A 41 15.48 15.05 -1.64
N LYS A 42 14.64 14.06 -1.31
CA LYS A 42 13.37 14.24 -0.62
C LYS A 42 13.45 13.69 0.81
N ILE A 43 12.66 14.28 1.69
CA ILE A 43 12.54 13.87 3.08
C ILE A 43 11.83 12.52 3.16
N LYS A 44 12.40 11.61 3.94
CA LYS A 44 11.78 10.37 4.41
C LYS A 44 11.84 10.33 5.93
N ILE A 45 10.70 10.43 6.58
CA ILE A 45 10.57 10.34 8.04
C ILE A 45 10.74 8.89 8.47
N VAL A 46 11.72 8.65 9.34
CA VAL A 46 12.00 7.35 9.94
C VAL A 46 11.18 7.16 11.21
N LEU A 47 11.12 8.19 12.05
CA LEU A 47 10.37 8.20 13.32
C LEU A 47 9.97 9.64 13.65
N ALA A 48 8.84 9.85 14.32
CA ALA A 48 8.56 11.12 14.98
C ALA A 48 7.74 10.92 16.26
N ASN A 49 8.06 11.70 17.30
CA ASN A 49 7.36 11.67 18.57
C ASN A 49 7.14 13.10 19.08
N TYR A 50 5.88 13.49 19.28
CA TYR A 50 5.54 14.63 20.12
C TYR A 50 5.26 14.11 21.53
N GLY A 51 6.15 14.41 22.47
CA GLY A 51 6.14 13.83 23.80
C GLY A 51 7.39 14.22 24.60
N ARG A 52 7.72 13.42 25.62
CA ARG A 52 8.99 13.54 26.35
C ARG A 52 9.56 12.16 26.61
N THR A 53 10.73 11.91 26.02
CA THR A 53 11.44 10.62 26.07
C THR A 53 12.92 10.75 26.44
N ASN A 54 13.36 11.98 26.69
CA ASN A 54 14.74 12.36 27.00
C ASN A 54 14.67 13.64 27.86
N ASP A 55 15.45 13.66 28.92
CA ASP A 55 15.57 14.74 29.91
C ASP A 55 16.42 15.91 29.40
N LYS A 56 17.39 15.65 28.52
CA LYS A 56 18.31 16.65 27.96
C LYS A 56 17.74 17.41 26.77
N VAL A 57 16.79 16.82 26.05
CA VAL A 57 16.15 17.47 24.89
C VAL A 57 15.08 18.45 25.39
N CYS A 58 15.22 19.73 25.05
CA CYS A 58 14.34 20.82 25.49
C CYS A 58 14.17 20.83 27.02
N PRO A 59 15.20 21.27 27.78
CA PRO A 59 15.15 21.29 29.24
C PRO A 59 14.02 22.19 29.75
N GLY A 60 13.46 21.85 30.92
CA GLY A 60 12.39 22.61 31.58
C GLY A 60 11.95 21.97 32.90
N ASP A 61 10.97 22.56 33.58
CA ASP A 61 10.68 22.31 35.01
C ASP A 61 10.12 20.92 35.37
N LYS A 62 9.70 20.11 34.38
CA LYS A 62 9.03 18.80 34.60
C LYS A 62 9.56 17.74 33.65
N THR A 63 10.75 17.24 33.93
CA THR A 63 11.51 16.29 33.09
C THR A 63 11.43 14.82 33.52
N ASP A 64 10.80 14.53 34.66
CA ASP A 64 10.89 13.20 35.32
C ASP A 64 10.18 12.07 34.54
N THR A 65 9.27 12.42 33.63
CA THR A 65 8.52 11.43 32.83
C THR A 65 9.14 11.27 31.44
N LEU A 66 9.82 10.16 31.20
CA LEU A 66 10.48 9.81 29.93
C LEU A 66 9.71 8.80 29.07
N THR A 67 8.46 8.52 29.43
CA THR A 67 7.59 7.55 28.74
C THR A 67 6.47 8.22 27.93
N CYS A 68 6.46 9.55 27.85
CA CYS A 68 5.40 10.29 27.15
C CYS A 68 5.59 10.22 25.64
N ARG A 69 4.69 9.49 24.96
CA ARG A 69 4.70 9.33 23.50
C ARG A 69 3.32 9.49 22.91
N SER A 70 3.20 10.26 21.83
CA SER A 70 1.93 10.39 21.08
C SER A 70 1.85 9.35 19.96
N LYS A 71 0.82 8.51 20.01
CA LYS A 71 0.55 7.46 19.01
C LYS A 71 0.33 7.99 17.59
N SER A 72 -0.06 9.26 17.44
CA SER A 72 -0.39 9.86 16.14
C SER A 72 0.74 10.67 15.51
N SER A 73 1.81 10.95 16.26
CA SER A 73 2.85 11.89 15.83
C SER A 73 3.56 11.44 14.56
N GLU A 74 3.99 10.18 14.52
CA GLU A 74 4.75 9.64 13.40
C GLU A 74 3.95 9.69 12.09
N ILE A 75 2.68 9.25 12.12
CA ILE A 75 1.81 9.26 10.95
C ILE A 75 1.59 10.70 10.46
N LYS A 76 1.29 11.64 11.36
CA LYS A 76 1.08 13.04 11.00
C LYS A 76 2.32 13.68 10.37
N VAL A 77 3.50 13.49 10.96
CA VAL A 77 4.76 14.04 10.42
C VAL A 77 5.12 13.38 9.08
N LYS A 78 4.89 12.07 8.93
CA LYS A 78 5.04 11.38 7.63
C LYS A 78 4.15 12.00 6.56
N TRP A 79 2.88 12.25 6.86
CA TRP A 79 1.94 12.89 5.94
C TRP A 79 2.35 14.31 5.55
N MET A 80 2.87 15.09 6.48
CA MET A 80 3.29 16.47 6.22
C MET A 80 4.62 16.57 5.45
N CYS A 81 5.56 15.65 5.68
CA CYS A 81 6.94 15.83 5.25
C CYS A 81 7.45 14.85 4.19
N ASN A 82 6.95 13.62 4.13
CA ASN A 82 7.46 12.65 3.16
C ASN A 82 7.24 13.16 1.73
N GLY A 83 8.26 13.06 0.87
CA GLY A 83 8.15 13.50 -0.51
C GLY A 83 8.61 14.94 -0.77
N TYR A 84 8.66 15.78 0.25
CA TYR A 84 9.05 17.18 0.11
C TYR A 84 10.56 17.38 0.29
N ALA A 85 11.11 18.41 -0.33
CA ALA A 85 12.50 18.80 -0.10
C ALA A 85 12.67 19.60 1.21
N THR A 86 11.64 20.38 1.58
CA THR A 86 11.58 21.17 2.81
C THR A 86 10.22 20.93 3.48
N CYS A 87 10.20 20.71 4.79
CA CYS A 87 8.97 20.53 5.56
C CYS A 87 8.98 21.45 6.79
N HIS A 88 7.94 22.27 6.95
CA HIS A 88 7.75 23.13 8.11
C HIS A 88 6.92 22.42 9.17
N LEU A 89 7.35 22.52 10.42
CA LEU A 89 6.76 21.82 11.57
C LEU A 89 6.52 22.80 12.72
N GLN A 90 5.47 22.54 13.49
CA GLN A 90 5.16 23.25 14.73
C GLN A 90 4.87 22.24 15.84
N ALA A 91 5.67 22.26 16.90
CA ALA A 91 5.51 21.37 18.04
C ALA A 91 4.39 21.87 18.96
N SER A 92 3.12 21.52 18.68
CA SER A 92 1.99 22.03 19.47
C SER A 92 0.90 20.99 19.71
N ASN A 93 0.17 21.17 20.82
CA ASN A 93 -0.96 20.32 21.18
C ASN A 93 -2.08 20.36 20.13
N ARG A 94 -2.24 21.50 19.43
CA ARG A 94 -3.21 21.65 18.32
C ARG A 94 -2.96 20.65 17.19
N HIS A 95 -1.69 20.34 16.90
CA HIS A 95 -1.34 19.44 15.80
C HIS A 95 -1.25 17.98 16.26
N PHE A 96 -0.66 17.73 17.44
CA PHE A 96 -0.30 16.37 17.86
C PHE A 96 -1.11 15.82 19.05
N GLY A 97 -2.05 16.60 19.59
CA GLY A 97 -2.78 16.29 20.81
C GLY A 97 -1.93 16.51 22.07
N ASN A 98 -2.50 16.16 23.22
CA ASN A 98 -1.81 16.26 24.52
C ASN A 98 -1.58 14.85 25.11
N PRO A 99 -0.53 14.12 24.71
CA PRO A 99 -0.28 12.74 25.13
C PRO A 99 0.07 12.60 26.62
N CYS A 100 0.52 13.66 27.27
CA CYS A 100 0.81 13.71 28.69
C CYS A 100 0.48 15.11 29.25
N ALA A 101 -0.49 15.15 30.15
CA ALA A 101 -0.85 16.37 30.85
C ALA A 101 0.29 16.79 31.79
N ASN A 102 0.49 18.11 31.93
CA ASN A 102 1.46 18.71 32.85
C ASN A 102 2.95 18.33 32.65
N ILE A 103 3.29 17.60 31.59
CA ILE A 103 4.68 17.32 31.19
C ILE A 103 5.04 18.20 29.99
N SER A 104 6.21 18.83 30.06
CA SER A 104 6.76 19.60 28.94
C SER A 104 7.02 18.66 27.76
N LYS A 105 6.57 18.99 26.56
CA LYS A 105 6.68 18.12 25.37
C LYS A 105 7.61 18.77 24.34
N TYR A 106 8.22 17.95 23.50
CA TYR A 106 8.91 18.38 22.29
C TYR A 106 8.55 17.44 21.15
N LEU A 107 8.64 17.96 19.93
CA LEU A 107 8.57 17.14 18.72
C LEU A 107 9.99 16.72 18.36
N GLU A 108 10.30 15.43 18.47
CA GLU A 108 11.52 14.84 17.92
C GLU A 108 11.19 14.13 16.60
N VAL A 109 11.99 14.39 15.57
CA VAL A 109 11.84 13.82 14.24
C VAL A 109 13.18 13.24 13.80
N ARG A 110 13.19 11.94 13.50
CA ARG A 110 14.30 11.28 12.81
C ARG A 110 13.96 11.11 11.35
N TYR A 111 14.81 11.58 10.45
CA TYR A 111 14.56 11.58 9.01
C TYR A 111 15.83 11.27 8.22
N ARG A 112 15.67 10.92 6.95
CA ARG A 112 16.74 10.78 5.97
C ARG A 112 16.40 11.56 4.71
N CYS A 113 17.44 11.97 4.01
CA CYS A 113 17.33 12.55 2.69
C CYS A 113 17.60 11.48 1.63
N VAL A 114 16.58 11.14 0.84
CA VAL A 114 16.67 10.09 -0.18
C VAL A 114 16.54 10.71 -1.57
N LYS A 115 17.48 10.40 -2.47
CA LYS A 115 17.40 10.85 -3.88
C LYS A 115 16.27 10.15 -4.64
N ASN A 116 15.97 8.91 -4.24
CA ASN A 116 14.91 8.10 -4.82
C ASN A 116 14.04 7.54 -3.69
N ILE A 117 12.87 8.14 -3.46
CA ILE A 117 11.86 7.55 -2.54
C ILE A 117 11.51 6.13 -3.00
N ASP A 118 11.68 5.86 -4.30
CA ASP A 118 11.42 4.57 -4.92
C ASP A 118 12.38 3.46 -4.51
N ARG A 119 13.55 3.71 -3.88
CA ARG A 119 14.41 2.60 -3.43
C ARG A 119 13.77 1.76 -2.31
N ASP A 120 12.93 2.36 -1.48
CA ASP A 120 12.16 1.63 -0.45
C ASP A 120 10.92 0.93 -1.02
N VAL A 121 10.47 1.34 -2.22
CA VAL A 121 9.37 0.73 -2.99
C VAL A 121 9.90 -0.38 -3.91
N LYS A 122 11.12 -0.23 -4.44
CA LYS A 122 11.78 -1.22 -5.32
C LYS A 122 12.05 -2.56 -4.61
N ASP A 123 12.23 -2.54 -3.28
CA ASP A 123 12.45 -3.75 -2.49
C ASP A 123 11.14 -4.41 -2.02
N LYS A 124 9.97 -3.77 -2.26
CA LYS A 124 8.67 -4.41 -2.02
C LYS A 124 8.06 -4.79 -3.37
N PRO A 125 7.95 -6.08 -3.70
CA PRO A 125 7.30 -6.50 -4.94
C PRO A 125 5.88 -5.93 -4.98
N ILE A 126 5.60 -5.15 -6.03
CA ILE A 126 4.26 -4.65 -6.32
C ILE A 126 3.40 -5.88 -6.67
N VAL A 127 2.30 -6.06 -5.95
CA VAL A 127 1.32 -7.10 -6.23
C VAL A 127 0.00 -6.44 -6.57
N ALA A 128 -0.35 -6.42 -7.84
CA ALA A 128 -1.59 -5.84 -8.33
C ALA A 128 -1.98 -6.42 -9.69
N PHE A 129 -3.25 -6.75 -9.88
CA PHE A 129 -3.78 -7.24 -11.15
C PHE A 129 -5.10 -6.56 -11.51
N ASN A 130 -5.37 -6.47 -12.80
CA ASN A 130 -6.65 -6.06 -13.36
C ASN A 130 -7.00 -7.00 -14.51
N ALA A 131 -7.85 -7.98 -14.21
CA ALA A 131 -8.31 -8.98 -15.15
C ALA A 131 -9.74 -8.68 -15.60
N TYR A 132 -10.06 -8.99 -16.85
CA TYR A 132 -11.39 -8.81 -17.43
C TYR A 132 -11.78 -10.04 -18.25
N THR A 133 -13.08 -10.21 -18.43
CA THR A 133 -13.63 -11.25 -19.32
C THR A 133 -13.63 -10.71 -20.75
N SER A 134 -13.04 -11.46 -21.68
CA SER A 134 -12.97 -11.06 -23.09
C SER A 134 -14.29 -11.29 -23.84
N GLN A 135 -15.08 -12.27 -23.41
CA GLN A 135 -16.34 -12.67 -24.05
C GLN A 135 -17.47 -12.75 -23.02
N HIS A 136 -18.71 -12.55 -23.46
CA HIS A 136 -19.86 -12.75 -22.57
C HIS A 136 -19.88 -14.17 -22.01
N LEU A 137 -20.04 -14.29 -20.69
CA LEU A 137 -20.14 -15.59 -20.02
C LEU A 137 -21.61 -15.91 -19.79
N VAL A 138 -22.00 -17.14 -20.12
CA VAL A 138 -23.35 -17.66 -19.88
C VAL A 138 -23.26 -18.79 -18.87
N PHE A 139 -24.14 -18.75 -17.86
CA PHE A 139 -24.10 -19.71 -16.76
C PHE A 139 -25.43 -20.45 -16.66
N LYS A 140 -25.39 -21.70 -16.19
CA LYS A 140 -26.58 -22.37 -15.70
C LYS A 140 -26.93 -21.79 -14.33
N ARG A 141 -28.17 -21.28 -14.18
CA ARG A 141 -28.67 -20.75 -12.91
C ARG A 141 -28.48 -21.77 -11.77
N ASN A 142 -28.14 -21.28 -10.58
CA ASN A 142 -27.89 -22.08 -9.37
C ASN A 142 -26.78 -23.14 -9.51
N THR A 143 -25.88 -23.00 -10.49
CA THR A 143 -24.70 -23.88 -10.64
C THR A 143 -23.44 -23.10 -10.24
N PRO A 144 -22.72 -23.55 -9.20
CA PRO A 144 -21.45 -22.93 -8.83
C PRO A 144 -20.39 -23.14 -9.91
N VAL A 145 -19.86 -22.05 -10.43
CA VAL A 145 -18.83 -22.03 -11.48
C VAL A 145 -17.72 -21.10 -11.00
N ASN A 146 -16.48 -21.59 -11.03
CA ASN A 146 -15.32 -20.74 -10.84
C ASN A 146 -15.18 -19.77 -12.02
N VAL A 147 -15.27 -18.48 -11.75
CA VAL A 147 -15.29 -17.45 -12.79
C VAL A 147 -13.85 -17.11 -13.17
N VAL A 148 -13.54 -17.24 -14.46
CA VAL A 148 -12.22 -16.93 -15.02
C VAL A 148 -12.30 -15.60 -15.77
N TYR A 149 -11.49 -14.64 -15.37
CA TYR A 149 -11.29 -13.36 -16.07
C TYR A 149 -10.03 -13.53 -16.95
N ASP A 150 -10.26 -13.87 -18.21
CA ASP A 150 -9.28 -14.51 -19.09
C ASP A 150 -8.27 -13.56 -19.76
N LYS A 151 -8.48 -12.24 -19.66
CA LYS A 151 -7.55 -11.23 -20.18
C LYS A 151 -7.10 -10.27 -19.09
N LEU A 152 -5.92 -9.68 -19.30
CA LEU A 152 -5.25 -8.82 -18.33
C LEU A 152 -4.98 -7.46 -18.95
N TYR A 153 -5.32 -6.39 -18.23
CA TYR A 153 -4.72 -5.08 -18.47
C TYR A 153 -3.29 -5.03 -17.90
N TYR A 154 -3.10 -5.61 -16.71
CA TYR A 154 -1.80 -5.77 -16.05
C TYR A 154 -1.88 -6.84 -14.95
N ASN A 155 -0.72 -7.37 -14.55
CA ASN A 155 -0.56 -8.39 -13.51
C ASN A 155 0.80 -8.28 -12.81
N TYR A 156 1.04 -7.18 -12.10
CA TYR A 156 2.28 -6.97 -11.35
C TYR A 156 2.44 -8.05 -10.27
N GLY A 157 3.59 -8.70 -10.29
CA GLY A 157 3.90 -9.83 -9.41
C GLY A 157 3.34 -11.17 -9.90
N ASP A 158 2.64 -11.22 -11.03
CA ASP A 158 2.10 -12.48 -11.62
C ASP A 158 1.25 -13.30 -10.64
N ALA A 159 0.54 -12.62 -9.73
CA ALA A 159 -0.20 -13.26 -8.66
C ALA A 159 -1.58 -13.78 -9.10
N TYR A 160 -2.14 -13.29 -10.21
CA TYR A 160 -3.38 -13.82 -10.79
C TYR A 160 -3.10 -14.70 -12.00
N ASN A 161 -3.79 -15.84 -12.09
CA ASN A 161 -3.68 -16.79 -13.19
C ASN A 161 -4.94 -16.72 -14.08
N PRO A 162 -4.86 -16.16 -15.30
CA PRO A 162 -6.03 -15.94 -16.17
C PRO A 162 -6.55 -17.23 -16.83
N GLN A 163 -5.87 -18.37 -16.69
CA GLN A 163 -6.37 -19.66 -17.16
C GLN A 163 -7.26 -20.33 -16.11
N SER A 164 -6.93 -20.17 -14.84
CA SER A 164 -7.59 -20.84 -13.73
C SER A 164 -8.50 -19.93 -12.91
N GLY A 165 -8.38 -18.60 -13.05
CA GLY A 165 -9.19 -17.63 -12.31
C GLY A 165 -8.75 -17.39 -10.86
N PHE A 166 -7.61 -17.96 -10.44
CA PHE A 166 -7.10 -17.85 -9.08
C PHE A 166 -6.07 -16.72 -8.94
N PHE A 167 -6.19 -15.98 -7.84
CA PHE A 167 -5.14 -15.18 -7.26
C PHE A 167 -4.41 -15.97 -6.16
N ILE A 168 -3.09 -15.86 -6.07
CA ILE A 168 -2.27 -16.46 -5.02
C ILE A 168 -1.55 -15.34 -4.26
N ALA A 169 -1.84 -15.22 -2.96
CA ALA A 169 -1.19 -14.24 -2.10
C ALA A 169 0.31 -14.53 -1.96
N GLN A 170 1.15 -13.56 -2.28
CA GLN A 170 2.61 -13.73 -2.22
C GLN A 170 3.21 -13.50 -0.83
N SER A 171 2.44 -12.90 0.09
CA SER A 171 2.93 -12.52 1.41
C SER A 171 1.78 -12.31 2.39
N ALA A 172 2.05 -12.39 3.69
CA ALA A 172 1.04 -12.07 4.71
C ALA A 172 0.75 -10.56 4.76
N ARG A 173 -0.46 -10.14 4.34
CA ARG A 173 -0.86 -8.73 4.28
C ARG A 173 -2.37 -8.58 4.09
N LEU A 174 -2.85 -7.34 4.23
CA LEU A 174 -4.13 -6.92 3.67
C LEU A 174 -4.04 -6.85 2.14
N TYR A 175 -5.00 -7.48 1.47
CA TYR A 175 -5.26 -7.37 0.05
C TYR A 175 -6.67 -6.82 -0.15
N ILE A 176 -6.85 -5.98 -1.16
CA ILE A 176 -8.14 -5.46 -1.55
C ILE A 176 -8.50 -6.08 -2.89
N PHE A 177 -9.69 -6.66 -2.99
CA PHE A 177 -10.23 -7.17 -4.25
C PHE A 177 -11.49 -6.41 -4.61
N THR A 178 -11.66 -6.08 -5.88
CA THR A 178 -12.87 -5.43 -6.40
C THR A 178 -13.39 -6.18 -7.61
N LEU A 179 -14.65 -6.59 -7.52
CA LEU A 179 -15.43 -7.14 -8.60
C LEU A 179 -16.26 -6.01 -9.23
N ALA A 180 -16.13 -5.80 -10.53
CA ALA A 180 -17.02 -4.94 -11.32
C ALA A 180 -17.72 -5.81 -12.35
N SER A 181 -19.05 -5.79 -12.34
CA SER A 181 -19.89 -6.68 -13.13
C SER A 181 -20.91 -5.88 -13.91
N VAL A 182 -21.12 -6.26 -15.16
CA VAL A 182 -22.19 -5.72 -15.99
C VAL A 182 -23.10 -6.88 -16.40
N VAL A 183 -24.40 -6.72 -16.21
CA VAL A 183 -25.40 -7.73 -16.58
C VAL A 183 -26.44 -7.14 -17.53
N ALA A 184 -26.87 -7.94 -18.51
CA ALA A 184 -27.88 -7.56 -19.48
C ALA A 184 -29.30 -7.53 -18.86
N PRO A 185 -30.31 -6.98 -19.55
CA PRO A 185 -31.70 -6.96 -19.08
C PRO A 185 -32.19 -8.37 -18.68
N ARG A 186 -32.90 -8.46 -17.55
CA ARG A 186 -33.48 -9.71 -17.02
C ARG A 186 -32.45 -10.81 -16.72
N LYS A 187 -31.21 -10.42 -16.39
CA LYS A 187 -30.10 -11.34 -16.05
C LYS A 187 -29.57 -11.08 -14.64
N MET A 188 -28.71 -11.97 -14.17
CA MET A 188 -28.05 -11.82 -12.87
C MET A 188 -26.70 -12.51 -12.80
N PHE A 189 -25.87 -12.03 -11.87
CA PHE A 189 -24.53 -12.50 -11.59
C PHE A 189 -24.20 -12.32 -10.09
N ASP A 190 -24.89 -13.06 -9.23
CA ASP A 190 -24.55 -13.14 -7.82
C ASP A 190 -23.39 -14.12 -7.60
N THR A 191 -22.44 -13.72 -6.78
CA THR A 191 -21.15 -14.39 -6.60
C THR A 191 -20.74 -14.45 -5.14
N GLU A 192 -19.76 -15.29 -4.87
CA GLU A 192 -19.03 -15.33 -3.63
C GLU A 192 -17.53 -15.25 -3.91
N ILE A 193 -16.80 -14.61 -3.01
CA ILE A 193 -15.34 -14.66 -2.97
C ILE A 193 -14.92 -15.75 -1.99
N LEU A 194 -13.96 -16.57 -2.41
CA LEU A 194 -13.44 -17.65 -1.59
C LEU A 194 -11.98 -17.40 -1.23
N VAL A 195 -11.61 -17.79 -0.02
CA VAL A 195 -10.21 -17.96 0.40
C VAL A 195 -10.02 -19.44 0.71
N ASN A 196 -9.12 -20.10 -0.01
CA ASN A 196 -8.84 -21.54 0.13
C ASN A 196 -10.13 -22.40 0.08
N GLY A 197 -11.06 -22.06 -0.81
CA GLY A 197 -12.33 -22.78 -0.98
C GLY A 197 -13.40 -22.48 0.08
N LYS A 198 -13.11 -21.64 1.08
CA LYS A 198 -14.09 -21.17 2.06
C LYS A 198 -14.63 -19.81 1.64
N ARG A 199 -15.97 -19.66 1.61
CA ARG A 199 -16.62 -18.37 1.37
C ARG A 199 -16.22 -17.34 2.43
N THR A 200 -15.77 -16.16 1.99
CA THR A 200 -15.43 -15.03 2.87
C THR A 200 -16.23 -13.76 2.57
N GLY A 201 -16.99 -13.72 1.47
CA GLY A 201 -17.86 -12.60 1.13
C GLY A 201 -18.83 -12.93 0.01
N LEU A 202 -19.81 -12.04 -0.19
CA LEU A 202 -20.84 -12.14 -1.23
C LEU A 202 -20.82 -10.87 -2.09
N GLY A 203 -20.98 -11.02 -3.40
CA GLY A 203 -21.19 -9.93 -4.35
C GLY A 203 -22.51 -10.12 -5.08
N ASN A 204 -23.35 -9.09 -5.13
CA ASN A 204 -24.65 -9.16 -5.80
C ASN A 204 -24.63 -8.39 -7.11
N CYS A 205 -25.33 -8.92 -8.11
CA CYS A 205 -25.67 -8.18 -9.32
C CYS A 205 -26.94 -8.77 -9.93
N ASN A 206 -28.09 -8.33 -9.42
CA ASN A 206 -29.40 -8.80 -9.86
C ASN A 206 -30.08 -7.74 -10.72
N ASN A 207 -30.43 -8.11 -11.95
CA ASN A 207 -31.11 -7.27 -12.93
C ASN A 207 -32.34 -7.99 -13.52
N GLU A 208 -32.99 -8.86 -12.75
CA GLU A 208 -34.12 -9.68 -13.22
C GLU A 208 -35.35 -8.86 -13.59
N SER A 209 -35.59 -7.76 -12.87
CA SER A 209 -36.79 -6.92 -13.02
C SER A 209 -36.60 -5.73 -13.95
N SER A 210 -35.38 -5.48 -14.46
CA SER A 210 -35.06 -4.29 -15.25
C SER A 210 -34.85 -4.61 -16.73
N SER A 211 -35.21 -3.62 -17.56
CA SER A 211 -35.11 -3.65 -19.03
C SER A 211 -33.79 -3.09 -19.57
N GLY A 212 -32.93 -2.52 -18.71
CA GLY A 212 -31.63 -1.95 -19.06
C GLY A 212 -30.46 -2.85 -18.66
N TYR A 213 -29.24 -2.40 -18.99
CA TYR A 213 -28.03 -2.98 -18.42
C TYR A 213 -27.83 -2.47 -17.00
N GLU A 214 -27.31 -3.32 -16.12
CA GLU A 214 -26.99 -2.96 -14.74
C GLU A 214 -25.48 -3.10 -14.48
N ASN A 215 -24.93 -2.14 -13.74
CA ASN A 215 -23.52 -2.11 -13.35
C ASN A 215 -23.41 -2.27 -11.83
N CYS A 216 -22.74 -3.32 -11.40
CA CYS A 216 -22.58 -3.65 -9.98
C CYS A 216 -21.12 -3.67 -9.59
N ALA A 217 -20.82 -3.28 -8.36
CA ALA A 217 -19.48 -3.40 -7.80
C ALA A 217 -19.52 -3.97 -6.38
N SER A 218 -18.55 -4.82 -6.05
CA SER A 218 -18.34 -5.33 -4.70
C SER A 218 -16.85 -5.31 -4.38
N THR A 219 -16.50 -4.86 -3.17
CA THR A 219 -15.11 -4.76 -2.71
C THR A 219 -14.90 -5.60 -1.45
N PHE A 220 -13.83 -6.38 -1.44
CA PHE A 220 -13.50 -7.36 -0.41
C PHE A 220 -12.09 -7.09 0.14
N PRO A 221 -11.97 -6.38 1.28
CA PRO A 221 -10.73 -6.31 2.04
C PRO A 221 -10.49 -7.66 2.74
N LEU A 222 -9.37 -8.33 2.44
CA LEU A 222 -9.02 -9.64 3.00
C LEU A 222 -7.61 -9.61 3.57
N VAL A 223 -7.45 -10.04 4.83
CA VAL A 223 -6.13 -10.33 5.41
C VAL A 223 -5.78 -11.76 5.02
N LEU A 224 -4.71 -11.92 4.23
CA LEU A 224 -4.26 -13.19 3.68
C LEU A 224 -2.88 -13.55 4.19
N ASN A 225 -2.58 -14.84 4.22
CA ASN A 225 -1.24 -15.40 4.37
C ASN A 225 -0.59 -15.67 3.02
N ALA A 226 0.74 -15.84 2.99
CA ALA A 226 1.42 -16.30 1.79
C ALA A 226 0.90 -17.69 1.37
N GLY A 227 0.58 -17.85 0.09
CA GLY A 227 0.04 -19.09 -0.49
C GLY A 227 -1.49 -19.17 -0.49
N ASP A 228 -2.20 -18.28 0.20
CA ASP A 228 -3.66 -18.28 0.18
C ASP A 228 -4.20 -18.06 -1.24
N LYS A 229 -5.17 -18.88 -1.64
CA LYS A 229 -5.80 -18.84 -2.95
C LYS A 229 -7.14 -18.11 -2.88
N VAL A 230 -7.32 -17.14 -3.76
CA VAL A 230 -8.55 -16.35 -3.87
C VAL A 230 -9.16 -16.52 -5.25
N ASN A 231 -10.47 -16.74 -5.30
CA ASN A 231 -11.21 -16.82 -6.56
C ASN A 231 -12.67 -16.38 -6.37
N ILE A 232 -13.34 -16.10 -7.49
CA ILE A 232 -14.76 -15.76 -7.55
C ILE A 232 -15.53 -16.99 -8.04
N ARG A 233 -16.63 -17.32 -7.35
CA ARG A 233 -17.54 -18.40 -7.77
C ARG A 233 -18.96 -17.86 -7.88
N THR A 234 -19.71 -18.33 -8.86
CA THR A 234 -21.14 -18.01 -8.98
C THR A 234 -21.93 -18.65 -7.84
N VAL A 235 -22.95 -17.94 -7.35
CA VAL A 235 -23.97 -18.47 -6.44
C VAL A 235 -25.28 -18.60 -7.23
N VAL A 236 -25.79 -17.48 -7.73
CA VAL A 236 -26.94 -17.43 -8.64
C VAL A 236 -26.57 -16.53 -9.82
N ALA A 237 -26.22 -17.15 -10.95
CA ALA A 237 -25.81 -16.43 -12.14
C ALA A 237 -26.38 -17.07 -13.40
N ASN A 238 -26.68 -16.26 -14.40
CA ASN A 238 -27.02 -16.74 -15.73
C ASN A 238 -26.30 -15.99 -16.86
N TYR A 239 -25.68 -14.85 -16.58
CA TYR A 239 -24.98 -14.06 -17.58
C TYR A 239 -23.98 -13.08 -16.93
N LEU A 240 -22.84 -12.87 -17.57
CA LEU A 240 -21.91 -11.76 -17.30
C LEU A 240 -21.48 -11.12 -18.62
N HIS A 241 -21.56 -9.80 -18.71
CA HIS A 241 -21.18 -9.07 -19.91
C HIS A 241 -19.63 -8.98 -20.00
N GLY A 242 -19.04 -9.61 -21.01
CA GLY A 242 -17.61 -9.54 -21.31
C GLY A 242 -17.22 -8.34 -22.17
N GLY A 243 -16.16 -8.47 -22.96
CA GLY A 243 -15.63 -7.40 -23.81
C GLY A 243 -14.90 -6.30 -23.03
N GLY A 244 -14.44 -6.59 -21.80
CA GLY A 244 -13.78 -5.60 -20.95
C GLY A 244 -14.69 -4.84 -19.98
N TRP A 245 -16.00 -5.00 -20.09
CA TRP A 245 -16.97 -4.33 -19.20
C TRP A 245 -16.99 -4.90 -17.78
N SER A 246 -16.82 -6.22 -17.64
CA SER A 246 -16.72 -6.87 -16.33
C SER A 246 -15.27 -7.25 -16.01
N SER A 247 -14.85 -6.95 -14.78
CA SER A 247 -13.46 -7.12 -14.34
C SER A 247 -13.33 -7.55 -12.88
N PHE A 248 -12.27 -8.31 -12.61
CA PHE A 248 -11.80 -8.65 -11.27
C PHE A 248 -10.42 -8.04 -11.06
N LYS A 249 -10.31 -7.23 -10.03
CA LYS A 249 -9.11 -6.45 -9.71
C LYS A 249 -8.66 -6.78 -8.30
N GLY A 250 -7.37 -6.68 -8.04
CA GLY A 250 -6.89 -6.72 -6.66
C GLY A 250 -5.47 -6.25 -6.49
N TRP A 251 -5.15 -5.74 -5.30
CA TRP A 251 -3.82 -5.26 -4.95
C TRP A 251 -3.50 -5.46 -3.48
N LYS A 252 -2.21 -5.53 -3.18
CA LYS A 252 -1.68 -5.54 -1.81
C LYS A 252 -1.65 -4.13 -1.23
N ALA A 253 -2.11 -3.95 0.01
CA ALA A 253 -2.15 -2.67 0.73
C ALA A 253 -0.94 -2.44 1.68
#